data_AF-A0A976JK58-F1
#
_entry.id   AF-A0A976JK58-F1
#
_cell.length_a   1.000
_cell.length_b   1.000
_cell.length_c   1.000
_cell.angle_alpha   90.00
_cell.angle_beta   90.00
_cell.angle_gamma   90.00
#
_symmetry.space_group_name_H-M   'P 1'
#
loop_
_entity.id
_entity.type
_entity.pdbx_description
1 polymer ?
#
loop_
_entity_poly.entity_id
_entity_poly.type
_entity_poly.pdbx_seq_one_letter_code
_entity_poly.pdbx_strand_id
1 'polypeptide(L)'
;MKGTFFQKPLEYNIEVLGESWNQGGKVSGTLIVRNHGSDEIELNGKGVSLCLTDAKKFKAKDPAGISPMATQEYSENQTLPAGGEASLDFEFPLDKDCPITENTSSLYV
;
A
#
# COMPACT_ATOMS: atom_id res chain seq x y z
N MET A 1 1.63 11.37 -4.30
CA MET A 1 1.29 11.35 -2.84
C MET A 1 2.40 10.62 -2.07
N LYS A 2 2.75 11.03 -0.84
CA LYS A 2 3.71 10.31 0.01
C LYS A 2 3.12 10.01 1.38
N GLY A 3 3.45 8.85 1.95
CA GLY A 3 3.03 8.45 3.29
C GLY A 3 4.13 7.71 4.02
N THR A 4 4.22 7.90 5.33
CA THR A 4 5.15 7.18 6.19
C THR A 4 4.39 6.54 7.34
N PHE A 5 4.61 5.25 7.56
CA PHE A 5 3.99 4.48 8.64
C PHE A 5 5.05 3.70 9.40
N PHE A 6 5.00 3.75 10.74
CA PHE A 6 5.91 3.04 11.61
C PHE A 6 5.20 1.89 12.30
N GLN A 7 5.66 0.67 12.02
CA GLN A 7 5.29 -0.53 12.75
C GLN A 7 6.58 -1.15 13.27
N LYS A 8 7.03 -0.65 14.42
CA LYS A 8 8.35 -0.99 14.98
C LYS A 8 8.58 -2.51 14.94
N PRO A 9 9.75 -2.96 14.47
CA PRO A 9 10.94 -2.16 14.12
C PRO A 9 10.98 -1.62 12.67
N LEU A 10 9.92 -1.83 11.89
CA LEU A 10 9.86 -1.45 10.48
C LEU A 10 9.29 -0.04 10.27
N GLU A 11 9.89 0.69 9.33
CA GLU A 11 9.36 1.92 8.73
C GLU A 11 8.96 1.63 7.29
N TYR A 12 7.73 2.01 6.93
CA TYR A 12 7.19 1.90 5.59
C TYR A 12 7.02 3.31 5.02
N ASN A 13 7.68 3.59 3.90
CA ASN A 13 7.47 4.80 3.11
C ASN A 13 6.83 4.42 1.79
N ILE A 14 5.66 4.96 1.51
CA ILE A 14 4.99 4.81 0.23
C ILE A 14 5.06 6.12 -0.55
N GLU A 15 5.49 6.02 -1.80
CA GLU A 15 5.50 7.12 -2.75
C GLU A 15 4.66 6.73 -3.97
N VAL A 16 3.48 7.33 -4.10
CA VAL A 16 2.57 7.15 -5.22
C VAL A 16 2.82 8.25 -6.25
N LEU A 17 3.01 7.88 -7.51
CA LEU A 17 3.22 8.81 -8.62
C LEU A 17 1.89 9.39 -9.10
N GLY A 18 1.76 10.71 -8.96
CA GLY A 18 0.54 11.44 -9.27
C GLY A 18 -0.36 11.68 -8.06
N GLU A 19 -1.51 12.30 -8.34
CA GLU A 19 -2.49 12.73 -7.35
C GLU A 19 -3.93 12.39 -7.75
N SER A 20 -4.18 12.16 -9.04
CA SER A 20 -5.47 11.75 -9.58
C SER A 20 -5.27 10.86 -10.79
N TRP A 21 -6.19 9.91 -10.97
CA TRP A 21 -6.14 8.93 -12.06
C TRP A 21 -7.53 8.76 -12.65
N ASN A 22 -7.58 8.57 -13.96
CA ASN A 22 -8.82 8.25 -14.66
C ASN A 22 -9.09 6.74 -14.61
N GLN A 23 -10.35 6.35 -14.73
CA GLN A 23 -10.73 4.96 -14.98
C GLN A 23 -9.99 4.41 -16.22
N GLY A 24 -9.56 3.15 -16.17
CA GLY A 24 -8.70 2.58 -17.23
C GLY A 24 -7.24 3.06 -17.19
N GLY A 25 -6.88 3.93 -16.25
CA GLY A 25 -5.50 4.36 -16.00
C GLY A 25 -4.73 3.35 -15.16
N LYS A 26 -3.65 3.82 -14.52
CA LYS A 26 -2.86 3.01 -13.60
C LYS A 26 -2.34 3.84 -12.45
N VAL A 27 -2.29 3.23 -11.27
CA VAL A 27 -1.67 3.79 -10.07
C VAL A 27 -0.31 3.11 -9.89
N SER A 28 0.76 3.88 -9.90
CA SER A 28 2.12 3.35 -9.78
C SER A 28 2.88 4.08 -8.69
N GLY A 29 3.87 3.42 -8.10
CA GLY A 29 4.69 4.01 -7.05
C GLY A 29 5.75 3.06 -6.53
N THR A 30 6.38 3.47 -5.43
CA THR A 30 7.41 2.70 -4.75
C THR A 30 7.08 2.61 -3.26
N LEU A 31 7.14 1.40 -2.71
CA LEU A 31 7.17 1.15 -1.28
C LEU A 31 8.62 0.92 -0.85
N ILE A 32 9.06 1.64 0.17
CA ILE A 32 10.38 1.48 0.79
C ILE A 32 10.17 1.02 2.22
N VAL A 33 10.72 -0.14 2.56
CA VAL A 33 10.70 -0.69 3.93
C VAL A 33 12.10 -0.63 4.51
N ARG A 34 12.23 -0.01 5.69
CA ARG A 34 13.48 0.07 6.45
C ARG A 34 13.35 -0.70 7.74
N ASN A 35 14.37 -1.48 8.08
CA ASN A 35 14.47 -2.16 9.35
C ASN A 35 15.36 -1.36 10.32
N HIS A 36 14.75 -0.76 11.33
CA HIS A 36 15.47 -0.05 12.40
C HIS A 36 15.82 -0.94 13.60
N GLY A 37 15.57 -2.24 13.49
CA GLY A 37 15.87 -3.23 14.51
C GLY A 37 17.31 -3.70 14.50
N SER A 38 17.63 -4.53 15.49
CA SER A 38 18.92 -5.21 15.66
C SER A 38 19.00 -6.56 14.93
N ASP A 39 17.86 -7.08 14.49
CA ASP A 39 17.72 -8.45 13.98
C ASP A 39 17.20 -8.44 12.54
N GLU A 40 17.48 -9.51 11.80
CA GLU A 40 16.93 -9.74 10.46
C GLU A 40 15.42 -10.03 10.53
N ILE A 41 14.66 -9.50 9.55
CA ILE A 41 13.20 -9.64 9.49
C ILE A 41 12.77 -10.13 8.12
N GLU A 42 11.88 -11.10 8.09
CA GLU A 42 11.23 -11.55 6.87
C GLU A 42 10.17 -10.56 6.39
N LEU A 43 10.17 -10.25 5.10
CA LEU A 43 9.19 -9.40 4.43
C LEU A 43 8.00 -10.19 3.86
N ASN A 44 7.86 -11.47 4.22
CA ASN A 44 6.77 -12.31 3.74
C ASN A 44 5.40 -11.74 4.12
N GLY A 45 4.48 -11.67 3.15
CA GLY A 45 3.14 -11.07 3.30
C GLY A 45 3.15 -9.56 3.54
N LYS A 46 4.27 -8.86 3.28
CA LYS A 46 4.36 -7.40 3.34
C LYS A 46 4.34 -6.83 1.92
N GLY A 47 3.66 -5.71 1.76
CA GLY A 47 3.48 -5.13 0.45
C GLY A 47 2.56 -3.92 0.45
N VAL A 48 2.03 -3.64 -0.73
CA VAL A 48 1.06 -2.57 -0.98
C VAL A 48 -0.23 -3.19 -1.49
N SER A 49 -1.38 -2.68 -1.05
CA SER A 49 -2.68 -3.10 -1.56
C SER A 49 -3.51 -1.90 -1.96
N LEU A 50 -4.04 -1.91 -3.18
CA LEU A 50 -5.10 -1.00 -3.61
C LEU A 50 -6.43 -1.51 -3.06
N CYS A 51 -7.10 -0.69 -2.26
CA CYS A 51 -8.36 -1.06 -1.60
C CYS A 51 -9.46 -0.07 -1.93
N LEU A 52 -10.65 -0.59 -2.21
CA LEU A 52 -11.88 0.20 -2.17
C LEU A 52 -12.28 0.38 -0.71
N THR A 53 -12.50 1.63 -0.30
CA THR A 53 -12.85 1.96 1.08
C THR A 53 -14.17 2.68 1.17
N ASP A 54 -15.03 2.24 2.09
CA ASP A 54 -16.22 2.96 2.51
C ASP A 54 -15.83 4.01 3.55
N ALA A 55 -16.10 5.28 3.26
CA ALA A 55 -15.66 6.41 4.07
C ALA A 55 -16.25 6.41 5.49
N LYS A 56 -17.47 5.88 5.68
CA LYS A 56 -18.10 5.81 7.01
C LYS A 56 -17.47 4.71 7.84
N LYS A 57 -17.33 3.51 7.26
CA LYS A 57 -16.73 2.35 7.94
C LYS A 57 -15.25 2.54 8.23
N PHE A 58 -14.52 3.16 7.29
CA PHE A 58 -13.11 3.52 7.50
C PHE A 58 -12.93 4.48 8.68
N LYS A 59 -13.76 5.54 8.77
CA LYS A 59 -13.77 6.46 9.92
C LYS A 59 -14.16 5.78 11.23
N ALA A 60 -15.01 4.76 11.17
CA ALA A 60 -15.38 3.93 12.32
C ALA A 60 -14.33 2.87 12.70
N LYS A 61 -13.21 2.77 11.96
CA LYS A 61 -12.18 1.72 12.09
C LYS A 61 -12.76 0.30 11.94
N ASP A 62 -13.82 0.17 11.14
CA ASP A 62 -14.42 -1.13 10.82
C ASP A 62 -13.65 -1.76 9.63
N PRO A 63 -12.99 -2.92 9.83
CA PRO A 63 -12.28 -3.62 8.77
C PRO A 63 -13.17 -3.99 7.59
N ALA A 64 -14.48 -4.20 7.81
CA ALA A 64 -15.44 -4.47 6.73
C ALA A 64 -15.66 -3.27 5.79
N GLY A 65 -15.05 -2.12 6.09
CA GLY A 65 -14.99 -0.95 5.23
C GLY A 65 -13.86 -0.98 4.21
N ILE A 66 -12.94 -1.94 4.27
CA ILE A 66 -11.77 -2.04 3.39
C ILE A 66 -11.92 -3.30 2.53
N SER A 67 -12.03 -3.12 1.22
CA SER A 67 -12.13 -4.21 0.25
C SER A 67 -10.90 -4.20 -0.65
N PRO A 68 -9.94 -5.12 -0.47
CA PRO A 68 -8.75 -5.19 -1.32
C PRO A 68 -9.14 -5.52 -2.76
N MET A 69 -8.60 -4.75 -3.70
CA MET A 69 -8.81 -4.93 -5.14
C MET A 69 -7.59 -5.55 -5.82
N ALA A 70 -6.40 -5.09 -5.43
CA ALA A 70 -5.13 -5.60 -5.94
C ALA A 70 -4.08 -5.50 -4.84
N THR A 71 -3.15 -6.46 -4.82
CA THR A 71 -2.09 -6.55 -3.81
C THR A 71 -0.79 -6.92 -4.50
N GLN A 72 0.28 -6.19 -4.18
CA GLN A 72 1.63 -6.47 -4.61
C GLN A 72 2.51 -6.62 -3.38
N GLU A 73 3.09 -7.81 -3.20
CA GLU A 73 3.91 -8.15 -2.05
C GLU A 73 5.38 -8.32 -2.44
N TYR A 74 6.26 -8.26 -1.44
CA TYR A 74 7.64 -8.71 -1.57
C TYR A 74 7.69 -10.21 -1.85
N SER A 75 8.78 -10.65 -2.47
CA SER A 75 8.93 -12.08 -2.82
C SER A 75 9.02 -12.96 -1.58
N GLU A 76 8.51 -14.19 -1.69
CA GLU A 76 8.66 -15.19 -0.63
C GLU A 76 10.14 -15.39 -0.29
N ASN A 77 10.46 -15.42 1.00
CA ASN A 77 11.82 -15.50 1.57
C ASN A 77 12.69 -14.25 1.42
N GLN A 78 12.13 -13.10 1.04
CA GLN A 78 12.89 -11.85 1.11
C GLN A 78 13.10 -11.46 2.58
N THR A 79 14.36 -11.43 3.01
CA THR A 79 14.75 -10.95 4.33
C THR A 79 15.31 -9.53 4.25
N LEU A 80 15.15 -8.79 5.34
CA LEU A 80 15.66 -7.44 5.50
C LEU A 80 16.61 -7.42 6.71
N PRO A 81 17.92 -7.27 6.50
CA PRO A 81 18.88 -7.26 7.59
C PRO A 81 18.66 -6.06 8.53
N ALA A 82 19.28 -6.12 9.71
CA ALA A 82 19.30 -5.00 10.65
C ALA A 82 19.89 -3.73 10.01
N GLY A 83 19.17 -2.60 10.09
CA GLY A 83 19.53 -1.36 9.40
C GLY A 83 19.33 -1.38 7.87
N GLY A 84 18.82 -2.48 7.32
CA GLY A 84 18.62 -2.66 5.88
C GLY A 84 17.42 -1.89 5.34
N GLU A 85 17.44 -1.66 4.02
CA GLU A 85 16.35 -1.07 3.25
C GLU A 85 16.00 -1.98 2.06
N ALA A 86 14.70 -2.12 1.78
CA ALA A 86 14.18 -2.80 0.60
C ALA A 86 13.15 -1.91 -0.10
N SER A 87 13.21 -1.87 -1.43
CA SER A 87 12.25 -1.15 -2.26
C SER A 87 11.41 -2.12 -3.08
N LEU A 88 10.14 -1.82 -3.24
CA LEU A 88 9.18 -2.55 -4.07
C LEU A 88 8.44 -1.54 -4.95
N ASP A 89 8.73 -1.56 -6.24
CA ASP A 89 7.95 -0.82 -7.22
C ASP A 89 6.64 -1.55 -7.47
N PHE A 90 5.53 -0.82 -7.43
CA PHE A 90 4.19 -1.36 -7.65
C PHE A 90 3.48 -0.63 -8.78
N GLU A 91 2.64 -1.37 -9.50
CA GLU A 91 1.75 -0.84 -10.53
C GLU A 91 0.41 -1.57 -10.46
N PHE A 92 -0.66 -0.82 -10.24
CA PHE A 92 -2.02 -1.32 -10.21
C PHE A 92 -2.81 -0.72 -11.40
N PRO A 93 -3.18 -1.54 -12.40
CA PRO A 93 -4.09 -1.09 -13.44
C PRO A 93 -5.47 -0.84 -12.83
N LEU A 94 -6.09 0.27 -13.18
CA LEU A 94 -7.47 0.59 -12.80
C LEU A 94 -8.40 0.10 -13.89
N ASP A 95 -9.44 -0.66 -13.52
CA ASP A 95 -10.48 -1.05 -14.47
C ASP A 95 -11.19 0.18 -15.05
N LYS A 96 -11.67 0.07 -16.30
CA LYS A 96 -12.48 1.12 -16.93
C LYS A 96 -13.80 1.36 -16.20
N ASP A 97 -14.27 0.34 -15.49
CA ASP A 97 -15.48 0.38 -14.68
C ASP A 97 -15.16 0.49 -13.17
N CYS A 98 -13.93 0.90 -12.79
CA CYS A 98 -13.58 1.03 -11.38
C CYS A 98 -14.39 2.15 -10.71
N PRO A 99 -14.73 2.04 -9.42
CA PRO A 99 -15.46 3.09 -8.71
C PRO A 99 -14.74 4.43 -8.78
N ILE A 100 -15.49 5.51 -9.04
CA ILE A 100 -14.99 6.88 -8.95
C ILE A 100 -15.00 7.30 -7.48
N THR A 101 -14.02 8.11 -7.05
CA THR A 101 -14.02 8.70 -5.72
C THR A 101 -15.26 9.59 -5.54
N GLU A 102 -16.11 9.21 -4.59
CA GLU A 102 -17.30 9.92 -4.18
C GLU A 102 -17.26 10.18 -2.65
N ASN A 103 -18.21 10.96 -2.14
CA ASN A 103 -18.29 11.27 -0.70
C ASN A 103 -18.40 10.02 0.20
N THR A 104 -18.90 8.91 -0.35
CA THR A 104 -19.16 7.66 0.38
C THR A 104 -18.09 6.60 0.19
N SER A 105 -17.33 6.63 -0.91
CA SER A 105 -16.34 5.61 -1.24
C SER A 105 -15.19 6.16 -2.08
N SER A 106 -13.98 5.71 -1.81
CA SER A 106 -12.80 6.06 -2.59
C SER A 106 -11.84 4.89 -2.67
N LEU A 107 -10.97 4.89 -3.67
CA LEU A 107 -9.80 4.02 -3.71
C LEU A 107 -8.70 4.60 -2.81
N TYR A 108 -8.07 3.74 -2.03
CA TYR A 108 -6.93 4.05 -1.16
C TYR A 108 -5.82 3.02 -1.40
N VAL A 109 -4.58 3.46 -1.21
CA VAL A 109 -3.35 2.66 -1.29
C VAL A 109 -2.64 2.70 0.05
#